data_AF-A0AB37IME3-F1
#
_entry.id   AF-A0AB37IME3-F1
#
_cell.length_a   1.000
_cell.length_b   1.000
_cell.length_c   1.000
_cell.angle_alpha   90.00
_cell.angle_beta   90.00
_cell.angle_gamma   90.00
#
_symmetry.space_group_name_H-M   'P 1'
#
loop_
_entity.id
_entity.type
_entity.pdbx_description
1 polymer ?
#
loop_
_entity_poly.entity_id
_entity_poly.type
_entity_poly.pdbx_seq_one_letter_code
_entity_poly.pdbx_strand_id
1 'polypeptide(L)'
;MARFEKIAPSIELYGTYKIINSKYSEINFLWMAQSVEALHRRINERKEYPEVDYETMCKGLRACCPKEYLAWLEPRLMYGNEISFKARLTDLLDDTRNILNNHSYDYHSIKLDFSDKEFGKFVSDIVRYRNYYTHYDPSMKKTNIDRAKKLIALSSLLEVILLIQVLKFIGLTDKHFCIMLSNWQNKMGKLLRNTKFLLKNYYK
;
A
#
# COMPACT_ATOMS: atom_id res chain seq x y z
N MET A 1 13.69 20.16 5.15
CA MET A 1 12.22 20.37 5.03
C MET A 1 11.66 19.73 3.75
N ALA A 2 12.26 19.95 2.58
CA ALA A 2 11.81 19.39 1.28
C ALA A 2 11.49 17.86 1.23
N ARG A 3 12.22 17.01 1.97
CA ARG A 3 11.93 15.56 1.98
C ARG A 3 10.60 15.19 2.65
N PHE A 4 10.21 15.88 3.73
CA PHE A 4 8.96 15.58 4.42
C PHE A 4 7.74 16.13 3.67
N GLU A 5 7.88 17.31 3.06
CA GLU A 5 6.88 17.87 2.15
C GLU A 5 6.60 16.92 0.99
N LYS A 6 7.63 16.25 0.45
CA LYS A 6 7.47 15.26 -0.63
C LYS A 6 6.47 14.18 -0.26
N ILE A 7 6.44 13.70 0.98
CA ILE A 7 5.57 12.60 1.44
C ILE A 7 4.41 13.06 2.32
N ALA A 8 4.24 14.38 2.53
CA ALA A 8 3.24 14.93 3.44
C ALA A 8 1.83 14.38 3.23
N PRO A 9 1.32 14.20 1.99
CA PRO A 9 -0.03 13.66 1.78
C PRO A 9 -0.21 12.23 2.31
N SER A 10 0.85 11.41 2.29
CA SER A 10 0.81 10.07 2.89
C SER A 10 0.83 10.14 4.42
N ILE A 11 1.64 11.04 4.99
CA ILE A 11 1.74 11.24 6.44
C ILE A 11 0.45 11.84 7.02
N GLU A 12 -0.18 12.76 6.31
CA GLU A 12 -1.45 13.37 6.70
C GLU A 12 -2.57 12.33 6.74
N LEU A 13 -2.73 11.53 5.67
CA LEU A 13 -3.72 10.44 5.64
C LEU A 13 -3.50 9.43 6.78
N TYR A 14 -2.25 9.06 7.03
CA TYR A 14 -1.90 8.19 8.14
C TYR A 14 -2.21 8.85 9.50
N GLY A 15 -1.86 10.12 9.67
CA GLY A 15 -2.19 10.91 10.85
C GLY A 15 -3.69 10.96 11.11
N THR A 16 -4.50 11.19 10.07
CA THR A 16 -5.96 11.14 10.11
C THR A 16 -6.45 9.78 10.59
N TYR A 17 -5.92 8.68 10.04
CA TYR A 17 -6.24 7.33 10.51
C TYR A 17 -5.92 7.15 12.01
N LYS A 18 -4.78 7.65 12.49
CA LYS A 18 -4.39 7.52 13.91
C LYS A 18 -5.23 8.38 14.85
N ILE A 19 -5.61 9.58 14.43
CA ILE A 19 -6.36 10.54 15.26
C ILE A 19 -7.84 10.17 15.29
N ILE A 20 -8.44 9.98 14.10
CA ILE A 20 -9.88 9.72 14.01
C ILE A 20 -10.20 8.30 14.44
N ASN A 21 -9.38 7.33 13.99
CA ASN A 21 -9.57 5.89 14.23
C ASN A 21 -11.05 5.52 14.24
N SER A 22 -11.69 5.66 13.07
CA SER A 22 -13.12 5.55 12.91
C SER A 22 -13.66 4.24 13.50
N LYS A 23 -14.90 4.26 13.98
CA LYS A 23 -15.61 3.02 14.37
C LYS A 23 -15.84 2.10 13.17
N TYR A 24 -15.67 2.60 11.95
CA TYR A 24 -15.86 1.87 10.70
C TYR A 24 -14.53 1.36 10.14
N SER A 25 -14.37 0.04 10.14
CA SER A 25 -13.18 -0.66 9.62
C SER A 25 -12.88 -0.35 8.15
N GLU A 26 -13.91 -0.06 7.37
CA GLU A 26 -13.86 0.26 5.94
C GLU A 26 -13.17 1.59 5.69
N ILE A 27 -13.54 2.61 6.48
CA ILE A 27 -12.97 3.96 6.36
C ILE A 27 -11.50 3.94 6.76
N ASN A 28 -11.19 3.26 7.87
CA ASN A 28 -9.81 3.08 8.33
C ASN A 28 -8.96 2.36 7.28
N PHE A 29 -9.51 1.30 6.67
CA PHE A 29 -8.84 0.57 5.60
C PHE A 29 -8.60 1.45 4.37
N LEU A 30 -9.58 2.24 3.94
CA LEU A 30 -9.44 3.15 2.80
C LEU A 30 -8.35 4.19 3.04
N TRP A 31 -8.32 4.84 4.21
CA TRP A 31 -7.25 5.79 4.54
C TRP A 31 -5.87 5.14 4.52
N MET A 32 -5.75 3.93 5.05
CA MET A 32 -4.47 3.21 5.01
C MET A 32 -4.05 2.82 3.61
N ALA A 33 -4.96 2.32 2.77
CA ALA A 33 -4.67 1.98 1.38
C ALA A 33 -4.25 3.23 0.57
N GLN A 34 -4.96 4.34 0.75
CA GLN A 34 -4.63 5.62 0.13
C GLN A 34 -3.29 6.17 0.63
N SER A 35 -2.97 6.02 1.92
CA SER A 35 -1.68 6.46 2.49
C SER A 35 -0.50 5.74 1.83
N VAL A 36 -0.63 4.42 1.63
CA VAL A 36 0.38 3.57 0.98
C VAL A 36 0.53 3.91 -0.50
N GLU A 37 -0.59 4.09 -1.21
CA GLU A 37 -0.59 4.51 -2.61
C GLU A 37 0.06 5.88 -2.81
N ALA A 38 -0.31 6.84 -1.95
CA ALA A 38 0.23 8.19 -1.95
C ALA A 38 1.74 8.19 -1.72
N LEU A 39 2.23 7.35 -0.80
CA LEU A 39 3.66 7.20 -0.54
C LEU A 39 4.39 6.70 -1.77
N HIS A 40 3.98 5.55 -2.33
CA HIS A 40 4.66 4.93 -3.47
C HIS A 40 4.77 5.93 -4.63
N ARG A 41 3.66 6.60 -4.99
CA ARG A 41 3.63 7.57 -6.10
C ARG A 41 4.64 8.71 -5.95
N ARG A 42 5.06 9.02 -4.71
CA ARG A 42 5.99 10.12 -4.40
C ARG A 42 7.43 9.66 -4.27
N ILE A 43 7.67 8.41 -3.86
CA ILE A 43 9.02 7.89 -3.65
C ILE A 43 9.54 7.05 -4.82
N ASN A 44 8.67 6.67 -5.76
CA ASN A 44 8.99 5.85 -6.90
C ASN A 44 8.41 6.47 -8.20
N GLU A 45 9.25 6.62 -9.21
CA GLU A 45 8.92 7.22 -10.50
C GLU A 45 8.57 6.19 -11.58
N ARG A 46 8.54 4.90 -11.23
CA ARG A 46 8.21 3.79 -12.13
C ARG A 46 6.93 4.06 -12.93
N LYS A 47 7.04 3.86 -14.23
CA LYS A 47 5.95 3.92 -15.21
C LYS A 47 5.65 2.53 -15.77
N GLU A 48 4.48 2.36 -16.36
CA GLU A 48 4.10 1.09 -17.00
C GLU A 48 4.93 0.85 -18.27
N TYR A 49 5.16 1.92 -19.04
CA TYR A 49 5.97 1.91 -20.26
C TYR A 49 7.06 2.98 -20.22
N PRO A 50 8.16 2.81 -20.98
CA PRO A 50 9.09 3.89 -21.27
C PRO A 50 8.35 5.12 -21.81
N GLU A 51 8.80 6.30 -21.42
CA GLU A 51 8.10 7.56 -21.74
C GLU A 51 7.96 7.79 -23.26
N VAL A 52 8.99 7.42 -24.02
CA VAL A 52 8.99 7.51 -25.50
C VAL A 52 7.93 6.59 -26.12
N ASP A 53 7.80 5.36 -25.63
CA ASP A 53 6.84 4.38 -26.14
C ASP A 53 5.40 4.82 -25.79
N TYR A 54 5.21 5.30 -24.57
CA TYR A 54 3.90 5.79 -24.13
C TYR A 54 3.45 7.03 -24.91
N GLU A 55 4.35 7.98 -25.16
CA GLU A 55 4.03 9.18 -25.94
C GLU A 55 3.70 8.82 -27.40
N THR A 56 4.43 7.86 -27.97
CA THR A 56 4.16 7.32 -29.31
C THR A 56 2.77 6.71 -29.38
N MET A 57 2.41 5.89 -28.38
CA MET A 57 1.06 5.32 -28.25
C MET A 57 0.00 6.42 -28.12
N CYS A 58 0.23 7.44 -27.29
CA CYS A 58 -0.72 8.53 -27.09
C CYS A 58 -0.98 9.34 -28.36
N LYS A 59 0.06 9.62 -29.16
CA LYS A 59 -0.10 10.26 -30.48
C LYS A 59 -0.95 9.42 -31.42
N GLY A 60 -0.73 8.11 -31.46
CA GLY A 60 -1.55 7.19 -32.24
C GLY A 60 -3.02 7.20 -31.81
N LEU A 61 -3.28 7.14 -30.49
CA LEU A 61 -4.64 7.18 -29.95
C LEU A 61 -5.36 8.50 -30.27
N ARG A 62 -4.67 9.65 -30.15
CA ARG A 62 -5.23 10.97 -30.49
C ARG A 62 -5.58 11.09 -31.97
N ALA A 63 -4.70 10.60 -32.85
CA ALA A 63 -4.92 10.64 -34.29
C ALA A 63 -6.15 9.83 -34.74
N CYS A 64 -6.44 8.72 -34.05
CA CYS A 64 -7.57 7.84 -34.36
C CYS A 64 -8.87 8.23 -33.61
N CYS A 65 -8.83 9.14 -32.63
CA CYS A 65 -9.98 9.47 -31.80
C CYS A 65 -10.89 10.50 -32.50
N PRO A 66 -12.20 10.23 -32.64
CA PRO A 66 -13.15 11.24 -33.11
C PRO A 66 -13.09 12.50 -32.25
N LYS A 67 -13.17 13.67 -32.89
CA LYS A 67 -12.99 14.98 -32.22
C LYS A 67 -13.91 15.16 -31.00
N GLU A 68 -15.11 14.62 -31.06
CA GLU A 68 -16.11 14.65 -29.97
C GLU A 68 -15.68 13.89 -28.70
N TYR A 69 -14.81 12.88 -28.81
CA TYR A 69 -14.33 12.11 -27.66
C TYR A 69 -12.95 12.54 -27.14
N LEU A 70 -12.27 13.47 -27.83
CA LEU A 70 -10.93 13.93 -27.40
C LEU A 70 -10.95 14.50 -25.98
N ALA A 71 -11.98 15.28 -25.62
CA ALA A 71 -12.13 15.83 -24.28
C ALA A 71 -12.25 14.73 -23.19
N TRP A 72 -12.84 13.58 -23.53
CA TRP A 72 -12.92 12.42 -22.65
C TRP A 72 -11.61 11.62 -22.60
N LEU A 73 -10.87 11.57 -23.70
CA LEU A 73 -9.63 10.81 -23.84
C LEU A 73 -8.43 11.47 -23.13
N GLU A 74 -8.24 12.78 -23.31
CA GLU A 74 -7.07 13.50 -22.77
C GLU A 74 -6.79 13.29 -21.28
N PRO A 75 -7.76 13.40 -20.35
CA PRO A 75 -7.47 13.18 -18.93
C PRO A 75 -7.05 11.74 -18.62
N ARG A 76 -7.44 10.76 -19.44
CA ARG A 76 -7.00 9.36 -19.29
C ARG A 76 -5.57 9.16 -19.77
N LEU A 77 -5.18 9.84 -20.85
CA LEU A 77 -3.81 9.79 -21.35
C LEU A 77 -2.83 10.52 -20.42
N MET A 78 -3.26 11.60 -19.76
CA MET A 78 -2.43 12.39 -18.84
C MET A 78 -1.82 11.55 -17.71
N TYR A 79 -2.58 10.62 -17.14
CA TYR A 79 -2.14 9.75 -16.04
C TYR A 79 -2.04 8.27 -16.43
N GLY A 80 -2.28 7.93 -17.70
CA GLY A 80 -2.41 6.53 -18.13
C GLY A 80 -1.11 5.73 -18.13
N ASN A 81 0.06 6.38 -18.06
CA ASN A 81 1.36 5.67 -17.89
C ASN A 81 1.71 5.39 -16.43
N GLU A 82 0.84 5.75 -15.50
CA GLU A 82 1.04 5.40 -14.10
C GLU A 82 0.76 3.93 -13.86
N ILE A 83 1.66 3.27 -13.12
CA ILE A 83 1.43 1.89 -12.71
C ILE A 83 0.20 1.77 -11.81
N SER A 84 -0.45 0.62 -11.84
CA SER A 84 -1.65 0.35 -11.04
C SER A 84 -1.37 0.33 -9.53
N PHE A 85 -2.41 0.55 -8.69
CA PHE A 85 -2.31 0.38 -7.24
C PHE A 85 -1.80 -1.02 -6.86
N LYS A 86 -2.20 -2.06 -7.60
CA LYS A 86 -1.70 -3.43 -7.40
C LYS A 86 -0.19 -3.51 -7.57
N ALA A 87 0.36 -2.91 -8.63
CA ALA A 87 1.80 -2.87 -8.86
C ALA A 87 2.53 -2.11 -7.74
N ARG A 88 2.03 -0.92 -7.36
CA ARG A 88 2.57 -0.13 -6.25
C ARG A 88 2.62 -0.93 -4.94
N LEU A 89 1.52 -1.60 -4.61
CA LEU A 89 1.41 -2.39 -3.38
C LEU A 89 2.35 -3.60 -3.41
N THR A 90 2.49 -4.24 -4.56
CA THR A 90 3.41 -5.38 -4.75
C THR A 90 4.85 -4.92 -4.48
N ASP A 91 5.28 -3.83 -5.12
CA ASP A 91 6.63 -3.28 -4.96
C ASP A 91 6.95 -2.96 -3.48
N LEU A 92 6.03 -2.28 -2.77
CA LEU A 92 6.25 -1.94 -1.36
C LEU A 92 6.22 -3.17 -0.44
N LEU A 93 5.30 -4.11 -0.68
CA LEU A 93 5.16 -5.29 0.16
C LEU A 93 6.33 -6.26 -0.04
N ASP A 94 6.85 -6.40 -1.27
CA ASP A 94 8.06 -7.18 -1.56
C ASP A 94 9.28 -6.60 -0.85
N ASP A 95 9.48 -5.28 -0.95
CA ASP A 95 10.58 -4.61 -0.27
C ASP A 95 10.46 -4.72 1.26
N THR A 96 9.25 -4.55 1.81
CA THR A 96 8.98 -4.77 3.24
C THR A 96 9.24 -6.22 3.65
N ARG A 97 8.85 -7.20 2.85
CA ARG A 97 9.11 -8.62 3.11
C ARG A 97 10.61 -8.91 3.12
N ASN A 98 11.36 -8.36 2.16
CA ASN A 98 12.82 -8.53 2.10
C ASN A 98 13.50 -7.98 3.36
N ILE A 99 13.07 -6.81 3.83
CA ILE A 99 13.55 -6.24 5.09
C ILE A 99 13.23 -7.19 6.25
N LEU A 100 11.99 -7.64 6.37
CA LEU A 100 11.56 -8.46 7.51
C LEU A 100 12.14 -9.88 7.52
N ASN A 101 12.48 -10.40 6.34
CA ASN A 101 13.05 -11.74 6.16
C ASN A 101 14.59 -11.73 6.01
N ASN A 102 15.26 -10.59 6.21
CA ASN A 102 16.70 -10.50 6.09
C ASN A 102 17.38 -11.48 7.06
N HIS A 103 18.08 -12.47 6.51
CA HIS A 103 18.73 -13.57 7.24
C HIS A 103 19.85 -13.11 8.17
N SER A 104 20.31 -11.87 8.04
CA SER A 104 21.28 -11.26 8.97
C SER A 104 20.67 -11.03 10.37
N TYR A 105 19.35 -11.17 10.53
CA TYR A 105 18.67 -11.04 11.80
C TYR A 105 18.51 -12.41 12.45
N ASP A 106 19.23 -12.65 13.54
CA ASP A 106 19.17 -13.91 14.32
C ASP A 106 17.89 -14.03 15.19
N TYR A 107 16.81 -13.35 14.79
CA TYR A 107 15.62 -13.20 15.62
C TYR A 107 14.36 -13.62 14.84
N HIS A 108 13.94 -14.87 15.03
CA HIS A 108 12.73 -15.45 14.44
C HIS A 108 11.47 -14.58 14.67
N SER A 109 11.43 -13.80 15.75
CA SER A 109 10.28 -12.96 16.05
C SER A 109 10.07 -11.78 15.08
N ILE A 110 11.04 -11.47 14.21
CA ILE A 110 10.99 -10.36 13.23
C ILE A 110 10.45 -10.80 11.85
N LYS A 111 10.53 -12.08 11.50
CA LYS A 111 10.14 -12.59 10.17
C LYS A 111 8.64 -12.49 9.92
N LEU A 112 8.22 -12.11 8.71
CA LEU A 112 6.84 -12.35 8.28
C LEU A 112 6.79 -13.72 7.59
N ASP A 113 6.39 -14.75 8.34
CA ASP A 113 6.33 -16.13 7.89
C ASP A 113 5.13 -16.41 6.96
N PHE A 114 4.96 -15.60 5.92
CA PHE A 114 3.94 -15.83 4.89
C PHE A 114 4.58 -16.47 3.65
N SER A 115 3.90 -17.47 3.11
CA SER A 115 4.21 -18.04 1.81
C SER A 115 3.94 -17.04 0.67
N ASP A 116 4.56 -17.26 -0.49
CA ASP A 116 4.28 -16.46 -1.70
C ASP A 116 2.80 -16.46 -2.08
N LYS A 117 2.10 -17.57 -1.77
CA LYS A 117 0.66 -17.71 -1.98
C LYS A 117 -0.14 -16.78 -1.06
N GLU A 118 0.20 -16.74 0.22
CA GLU A 118 -0.44 -15.82 1.17
C GLU A 118 -0.17 -14.37 0.80
N PHE A 119 1.07 -14.07 0.40
CA PHE A 119 1.48 -12.78 -0.11
C PHE A 119 0.59 -12.32 -1.27
N GLY A 120 0.47 -13.14 -2.33
CA GLY A 120 -0.37 -12.83 -3.48
C GLY A 120 -1.85 -12.64 -3.11
N LYS A 121 -2.33 -13.41 -2.13
CA LYS A 121 -3.70 -13.28 -1.61
C LYS A 121 -3.91 -11.95 -0.88
N PHE A 122 -2.96 -11.49 -0.05
CA PHE A 122 -3.05 -10.19 0.61
C PHE A 122 -3.13 -9.05 -0.41
N VAL A 123 -2.25 -9.05 -1.41
CA VAL A 123 -2.26 -8.03 -2.47
C VAL A 123 -3.60 -8.02 -3.20
N SER A 124 -4.07 -9.20 -3.62
CA SER A 124 -5.36 -9.32 -4.32
C SER A 124 -6.53 -8.84 -3.47
N ASP A 125 -6.57 -9.21 -2.19
CA ASP A 125 -7.67 -8.84 -1.29
C ASP A 125 -7.66 -7.34 -0.97
N ILE A 126 -6.49 -6.75 -0.74
CA ILE A 126 -6.35 -5.30 -0.51
C ILE A 126 -6.86 -4.54 -1.74
N VAL A 127 -6.42 -4.92 -2.95
CA VAL A 127 -6.89 -4.29 -4.20
C VAL A 127 -8.39 -4.46 -4.36
N ARG A 128 -8.91 -5.68 -4.14
CA ARG A 128 -10.36 -5.97 -4.25
C ARG A 128 -11.17 -5.11 -3.28
N TYR A 129 -10.81 -5.07 -2.01
CA TYR A 129 -11.54 -4.29 -1.00
C TYR A 129 -11.41 -2.80 -1.26
N ARG A 130 -10.23 -2.31 -1.65
CA ARG A 130 -10.04 -0.89 -1.98
C ARG A 130 -10.94 -0.48 -3.14
N ASN A 131 -10.98 -1.28 -4.22
CA ASN A 131 -11.85 -1.00 -5.36
C ASN A 131 -13.34 -1.05 -4.97
N TYR A 132 -13.74 -2.07 -4.20
CA TYR A 132 -15.11 -2.18 -3.71
C TYR A 132 -15.53 -0.97 -2.89
N TYR A 133 -14.77 -0.57 -1.87
CA TYR A 133 -15.14 0.54 -1.00
C TYR A 133 -14.95 1.92 -1.64
N THR A 134 -14.22 2.01 -2.75
CA THR A 134 -14.13 3.25 -3.54
C THR A 134 -15.32 3.41 -4.48
N HIS A 135 -15.80 2.32 -5.11
CA HIS A 135 -16.86 2.36 -6.11
C HIS A 135 -18.23 1.90 -5.60
N TYR A 136 -18.30 1.38 -4.36
CA TYR A 136 -19.47 0.72 -3.78
C TYR A 136 -20.16 -0.23 -4.76
N ASP A 137 -19.35 -1.07 -5.43
CA ASP A 137 -19.84 -2.01 -6.43
C ASP A 137 -20.97 -2.89 -5.84
N PRO A 138 -22.21 -2.82 -6.38
CA PRO A 138 -23.36 -3.51 -5.81
C PRO A 138 -23.22 -5.05 -5.82
N SER A 139 -22.25 -5.60 -6.54
CA SER A 139 -21.97 -7.05 -6.58
C SER A 139 -21.49 -7.64 -5.26
N MET A 140 -21.00 -6.84 -4.31
CA MET A 140 -20.57 -7.32 -2.99
C MET A 140 -21.54 -6.93 -1.87
N LYS A 141 -21.93 -7.93 -1.05
CA LYS A 141 -22.77 -7.77 0.15
C LYS A 141 -22.15 -6.75 1.12
N LYS A 142 -22.97 -6.10 1.96
CA LYS A 142 -22.51 -5.22 3.05
C LYS A 142 -21.47 -5.91 3.95
N THR A 143 -20.61 -5.12 4.59
CA THR A 143 -19.60 -5.62 5.53
C THR A 143 -20.27 -6.36 6.69
N ASN A 144 -19.86 -7.61 6.90
CA ASN A 144 -20.20 -8.40 8.09
C ASN A 144 -19.01 -8.44 9.06
N ILE A 145 -19.19 -9.08 10.21
CA ILE A 145 -18.15 -9.17 11.25
C ILE A 145 -16.85 -9.78 10.70
N ASP A 146 -16.93 -10.83 9.89
CA ASP A 146 -15.73 -11.47 9.33
C ASP A 146 -15.00 -10.57 8.35
N ARG A 147 -15.73 -9.80 7.54
CA ARG A 147 -15.11 -8.82 6.66
C ARG A 147 -14.50 -7.67 7.45
N ALA A 148 -15.15 -7.17 8.50
CA ALA A 148 -14.58 -6.15 9.37
C ALA A 148 -13.27 -6.63 10.00
N LYS A 149 -13.23 -7.87 10.50
CA LYS A 149 -12.00 -8.53 10.99
C LYS A 149 -10.90 -8.56 9.93
N LYS A 150 -11.23 -8.97 8.69
CA LYS A 150 -10.27 -8.97 7.57
C LYS A 150 -9.72 -7.57 7.28
N LEU A 151 -10.58 -6.55 7.26
CA LEU A 151 -10.16 -5.16 7.02
C LEU A 151 -9.26 -4.64 8.13
N ILE A 152 -9.52 -5.00 9.39
CA ILE A 152 -8.63 -4.66 10.51
C ILE A 152 -7.25 -5.30 10.32
N ALA A 153 -7.21 -6.58 9.95
CA ALA A 153 -5.94 -7.29 9.71
C ALA A 153 -5.15 -6.68 8.54
N LEU A 154 -5.82 -6.41 7.42
CA LEU A 154 -5.21 -5.80 6.24
C LEU A 154 -4.78 -4.35 6.48
N SER A 155 -5.56 -3.57 7.24
CA SER A 155 -5.17 -2.21 7.67
C SER A 155 -3.89 -2.23 8.49
N SER A 156 -3.77 -3.19 9.42
CA SER A 156 -2.56 -3.33 10.22
C SER A 156 -1.34 -3.73 9.38
N LEU A 157 -1.52 -4.57 8.34
CA LEU A 157 -0.47 -4.88 7.39
C LEU A 157 -0.05 -3.65 6.58
N LEU A 158 -1.01 -2.88 6.06
CA LEU A 158 -0.74 -1.61 5.36
C LEU A 158 0.01 -0.62 6.26
N GLU A 159 -0.27 -0.59 7.56
CA GLU A 159 0.43 0.26 8.53
C GLU A 159 1.89 -0.16 8.70
N VAL A 160 2.18 -1.46 8.77
CA VAL A 160 3.56 -1.98 8.81
C VAL A 160 4.33 -1.59 7.54
N ILE A 161 3.73 -1.81 6.36
CA ILE A 161 4.32 -1.44 5.07
C ILE A 161 4.63 0.06 5.08
N LEU A 162 3.64 0.88 5.39
CA LEU A 162 3.77 2.33 5.35
C LEU A 162 4.91 2.82 6.23
N LEU A 163 4.95 2.38 7.50
CA LEU A 163 5.96 2.86 8.44
C LEU A 163 7.36 2.38 8.07
N ILE A 164 7.53 1.14 7.62
CA ILE A 164 8.84 0.65 7.14
C ILE A 164 9.31 1.49 5.96
N GLN A 165 8.43 1.75 4.99
CA GLN A 165 8.77 2.48 3.77
C GLN A 165 9.06 3.95 4.05
N VAL A 166 8.32 4.61 4.95
CA VAL A 166 8.61 5.98 5.41
C VAL A 166 9.97 6.03 6.11
N LEU A 167 10.23 5.09 7.03
CA LEU A 167 11.49 5.04 7.77
C LEU A 167 12.69 4.82 6.85
N LYS A 168 12.56 3.94 5.85
CA LYS A 168 13.56 3.73 4.82
C LYS A 168 13.79 5.00 3.99
N PHE A 169 12.70 5.67 3.58
CA PHE A 169 12.78 6.91 2.82
C PHE A 169 13.51 8.05 3.56
N ILE A 170 13.35 8.14 4.89
CA ILE A 170 14.09 9.14 5.70
C ILE A 170 15.54 8.74 6.00
N GLY A 171 15.97 7.53 5.61
CA GLY A 171 17.37 7.08 5.67
C GLY A 171 17.67 5.96 6.66
N LEU A 172 16.67 5.29 7.24
CA LEU A 172 16.93 4.11 8.06
C LEU A 172 17.45 2.97 7.19
N THR A 173 18.50 2.32 7.68
CA THR A 173 19.14 1.16 7.07
C THR A 173 18.68 -0.14 7.73
N ASP A 174 18.97 -1.27 7.10
CA ASP A 174 18.71 -2.61 7.63
C ASP A 174 19.20 -2.80 9.08
N LYS A 175 20.37 -2.25 9.42
CA LYS A 175 20.89 -2.28 10.80
C LYS A 175 19.95 -1.58 11.79
N HIS A 176 19.37 -0.44 11.43
CA HIS A 176 18.40 0.27 12.27
C HIS A 176 17.12 -0.55 12.41
N PHE A 177 16.64 -1.16 11.33
CA PHE A 177 15.47 -2.04 11.37
C PHE A 177 15.71 -3.26 12.27
N CYS A 178 16.89 -3.87 12.24
CA CYS A 178 17.25 -4.97 13.14
C CYS A 178 17.07 -4.60 14.61
N ILE A 179 17.65 -3.47 15.03
CA ILE A 179 17.60 -2.99 16.42
C ILE A 179 16.17 -2.62 16.80
N MET A 180 15.45 -1.95 15.90
CA MET A 180 14.09 -1.52 16.17
C MET A 180 13.13 -2.72 16.25
N LEU A 181 13.19 -3.66 15.31
CA LEU A 181 12.21 -4.75 15.26
C LEU A 181 12.48 -5.83 16.32
N SER A 182 13.74 -5.98 16.78
CA SER A 182 14.08 -6.88 17.90
C SER A 182 13.61 -6.35 19.25
N ASN A 183 13.51 -5.03 19.43
CA ASN A 183 13.11 -4.46 20.71
C ASN A 183 11.60 -4.60 20.95
N TRP A 184 11.23 -5.48 21.89
CA TRP A 184 9.85 -5.79 22.20
C TRP A 184 9.04 -4.60 22.74
N GLN A 185 9.68 -3.61 23.34
CA GLN A 185 8.98 -2.49 23.99
C GLN A 185 8.66 -1.34 23.03
N ASN A 186 9.28 -1.30 21.84
CA ASN A 186 9.04 -0.20 20.93
C ASN A 186 7.78 -0.39 20.08
N LYS A 187 7.29 0.74 19.56
CA LYS A 187 6.02 0.80 18.82
C LYS A 187 6.02 -0.07 17.56
N MET A 188 7.14 -0.12 16.83
CA MET A 188 7.24 -0.88 15.58
C MET A 188 7.25 -2.40 15.82
N GLY A 189 8.02 -2.88 16.79
CA GLY A 189 8.01 -4.29 17.18
C GLY A 189 6.63 -4.73 17.68
N LYS A 190 5.96 -3.89 18.49
CA LYS A 190 4.59 -4.15 18.95
C LYS A 190 3.58 -4.21 17.80
N LEU A 191 3.67 -3.26 16.86
CA LEU A 191 2.82 -3.23 15.66
C LEU A 191 3.00 -4.53 14.86
N LEU A 192 4.23 -4.91 14.54
CA LEU A 192 4.51 -6.12 13.75
C LEU A 192 3.92 -7.38 14.39
N ARG A 193 4.08 -7.57 15.71
CA ARG A 193 3.50 -8.72 16.42
C ARG A 193 1.98 -8.69 16.40
N ASN A 194 1.38 -7.52 16.61
CA ASN A 194 -0.06 -7.35 16.51
C ASN A 194 -0.57 -7.67 15.10
N THR A 195 0.12 -7.20 14.06
CA THR A 195 -0.19 -7.53 12.66
C THR A 195 -0.15 -9.02 12.41
N LYS A 196 0.89 -9.73 12.88
CA LYS A 196 0.95 -11.20 12.78
C LYS A 196 -0.23 -11.88 13.47
N PHE A 197 -0.56 -11.43 14.67
CA PHE A 197 -1.72 -11.94 15.41
C PHE A 197 -3.03 -11.72 14.64
N LEU A 198 -3.25 -10.51 14.11
CA LEU A 198 -4.45 -10.18 13.36
C LEU A 198 -4.53 -10.99 12.06
N LEU A 199 -3.44 -11.11 11.30
CA LEU A 199 -3.43 -11.91 10.09
C LEU A 199 -3.70 -13.39 10.41
N LYS A 200 -3.14 -13.94 11.49
CA LYS A 200 -3.40 -15.34 11.88
C LYS A 200 -4.85 -15.59 12.31
N ASN A 201 -5.48 -14.65 13.00
CA ASN A 201 -6.78 -14.88 13.65
C ASN A 201 -7.97 -14.27 12.91
N TYR A 202 -7.77 -13.15 12.21
CA TYR A 202 -8.85 -12.32 11.65
C TYR A 202 -8.88 -12.36 10.12
N TYR A 203 -7.82 -12.83 9.47
CA TYR A 203 -7.77 -12.89 8.00
C TYR A 203 -8.31 -14.21 7.40
N LYS A 204 -8.43 -15.27 8.22
CA LYS A 204 -8.89 -16.61 7.78
C LYS A 204 -10.14 -16.54 6.89
#